data_AF-A0A7Y3IB64-F1
#
_entry.id   AF-A0A7Y3IB64-F1
#
_cell.length_a   1.000
_cell.length_b   1.000
_cell.length_c   1.000
_cell.angle_alpha   90.00
_cell.angle_beta   90.00
_cell.angle_gamma   90.00
#
_symmetry.space_group_name_H-M   'P 1'
#
loop_
_entity.id
_entity.type
_entity.pdbx_description
1 polymer ?
#
loop_
_entity_poly.entity_id
_entity_poly.type
_entity_poly.pdbx_seq_one_letter_code
_entity_poly.pdbx_strand_id
1 'polypeptide(L)'
;ELTFREQLDRYLRIAHRRFETERFEEFCDQHLHHLEEVAHEFFASSEARDAVGAKVKALYPEHEVDEFTDLFWERIQTSRGDEPPGTVQDVAVA
;
A
#
# COMPACT_ATOMS: atom_id res chain seq x y z
N GLU A 1 -19.48 31.00 -4.38
CA GLU A 1 -19.36 29.67 -3.74
C GLU A 1 -18.02 29.06 -4.10
N LEU A 2 -17.50 28.15 -3.28
CA LEU A 2 -16.29 27.38 -3.62
C LEU A 2 -16.69 26.20 -4.51
N THR A 3 -15.85 25.89 -5.49
CA THR A 3 -15.94 24.64 -6.24
C THR A 3 -15.71 23.43 -5.32
N PHE A 4 -16.16 22.25 -5.73
CA PHE A 4 -15.97 21.02 -4.96
C PHE A 4 -14.47 20.74 -4.70
N ARG A 5 -13.59 20.96 -5.69
CA ARG A 5 -12.15 20.76 -5.56
C ARG A 5 -11.53 21.68 -4.50
N GLU A 6 -11.89 22.96 -4.52
CA GLU A 6 -11.41 23.92 -3.51
C GLU A 6 -11.90 23.61 -2.10
N GLN A 7 -13.07 22.97 -1.96
CA GLN A 7 -13.56 22.47 -0.68
C GLN A 7 -12.73 21.27 -0.21
N LEU A 8 -12.41 20.32 -1.09
CA LEU A 8 -11.53 19.19 -0.77
C LEU A 8 -10.13 19.67 -0.36
N ASP A 9 -9.54 20.64 -1.05
CA ASP A 9 -8.23 21.20 -0.68
C ASP A 9 -8.24 21.81 0.73
N ARG A 10 -9.37 22.41 1.13
CA ARG A 10 -9.55 22.94 2.50
C ARG A 10 -9.60 21.81 3.52
N TYR A 11 -10.31 20.71 3.24
CA TYR A 11 -10.35 19.56 4.14
C TYR A 11 -9.01 18.84 4.22
N LEU A 12 -8.31 18.68 3.10
CA LEU A 12 -6.96 18.11 3.06
C LEU A 12 -6.01 18.91 3.96
N ARG A 13 -6.02 20.24 3.91
CA ARG A 13 -5.18 21.06 4.82
C ARG A 13 -5.48 20.82 6.30
N ILE A 14 -6.74 20.59 6.66
CA ILE A 14 -7.11 20.25 8.05
C ILE A 14 -6.57 18.86 8.41
N ALA A 15 -6.70 17.90 7.50
CA ALA A 15 -6.18 16.55 7.68
C ALA A 15 -4.65 16.55 7.82
N HIS A 16 -3.92 17.17 6.90
CA HIS A 16 -2.45 17.29 6.94
C HIS A 16 -1.95 17.88 8.26
N ARG A 17 -2.60 18.95 8.74
CA ARG A 17 -2.28 19.53 10.05
C ARG A 17 -2.57 18.58 11.20
N ARG A 18 -3.71 17.88 11.18
CA ARG A 18 -4.12 16.99 12.27
C ARG A 18 -3.30 15.71 12.33
N PHE A 19 -2.83 15.23 11.19
CA PHE A 19 -2.01 14.04 11.04
C PHE A 19 -0.50 14.35 10.99
N GLU A 20 -0.11 15.63 11.02
CA GLU A 20 1.29 16.08 11.00
C GLU A 20 2.08 15.44 9.85
N THR A 21 1.54 15.44 8.63
CA THR A 21 2.10 14.64 7.51
C THR A 21 3.53 15.03 7.16
N GLU A 22 3.89 16.31 7.18
CA GLU A 22 5.27 16.78 6.93
C GLU A 22 6.26 16.15 7.93
N ARG A 23 5.90 16.12 9.22
CA ARG A 23 6.71 15.50 10.26
C ARG A 23 6.77 13.98 10.12
N PHE A 24 5.69 13.35 9.65
CA PHE A 24 5.64 11.93 9.38
C PHE A 24 6.55 11.55 8.21
N GLU A 25 6.54 12.35 7.13
CA GLU A 25 7.44 12.20 5.98
C GLU A 25 8.91 12.34 6.43
N GLU A 26 9.25 13.38 7.19
CA GLU A 26 10.60 13.53 7.76
C GLU A 26 11.02 12.33 8.63
N PHE A 27 10.08 11.78 9.43
CA PHE A 27 10.34 10.59 10.24
C PHE A 27 10.62 9.36 9.37
N CYS A 28 9.83 9.15 8.32
CA CYS A 28 10.02 8.06 7.37
C CYS A 28 11.37 8.19 6.66
N ASP A 29 11.73 9.37 6.18
CA ASP A 29 13.02 9.61 5.52
C ASP A 29 14.20 9.34 6.45
N GLN A 30 14.09 9.72 7.74
CA GLN A 30 15.16 9.53 8.70
C GLN A 30 15.29 8.07 9.18
N HIS A 31 14.18 7.39 9.42
CA HIS A 31 14.17 6.11 10.13
C HIS A 31 13.81 4.91 9.26
N LEU A 32 13.17 5.13 8.11
CA LEU A 32 12.59 4.10 7.25
C LEU A 32 13.08 4.20 5.79
N HIS A 33 14.24 4.83 5.54
CA HIS A 33 14.81 5.03 4.20
C HIS A 33 15.00 3.75 3.37
N HIS A 34 15.11 2.57 4.01
CA HIS A 34 15.25 1.27 3.35
C HIS A 34 13.97 0.42 3.42
N LEU A 35 12.87 0.97 3.94
CA LEU A 35 11.62 0.23 4.11
C LEU A 35 11.07 -0.26 2.77
N GLU A 36 11.20 0.53 1.70
CA GLU A 36 10.73 0.14 0.37
C GLU A 36 11.44 -1.11 -0.16
N GLU A 37 12.77 -1.17 -0.01
CA GLU A 37 13.57 -2.34 -0.40
C GLU A 37 13.17 -3.56 0.43
N VAL A 38 13.09 -3.42 1.76
CA VAL A 38 12.69 -4.51 2.66
C VAL A 38 11.27 -5.00 2.36
N ALA A 39 10.33 -4.09 2.12
CA ALA A 39 8.96 -4.45 1.76
C ALA A 39 8.93 -5.18 0.41
N HIS A 40 9.68 -4.68 -0.58
CA HIS A 40 9.76 -5.30 -1.89
C HIS A 40 10.32 -6.73 -1.83
N GLU A 41 11.33 -6.98 -0.99
CA GLU A 41 11.87 -8.32 -0.73
C GLU A 41 10.89 -9.19 0.05
N PHE A 42 10.27 -8.66 1.11
CA PHE A 42 9.29 -9.40 1.91
C PHE A 42 8.14 -9.92 1.05
N PHE A 43 7.59 -9.09 0.16
CA PHE A 43 6.50 -9.54 -0.71
C PHE A 43 6.93 -10.53 -1.80
N ALA A 44 8.23 -10.81 -1.96
CA ALA A 44 8.71 -11.94 -2.77
C ALA A 44 8.77 -13.27 -2.00
N SER A 45 8.64 -13.22 -0.67
CA SER A 45 8.89 -14.35 0.23
C SER A 45 7.72 -15.33 0.32
N SER A 46 8.03 -16.55 0.75
CA SER A 46 7.02 -17.55 1.14
C SER A 46 6.12 -17.05 2.26
N GLU A 47 6.67 -16.30 3.20
CA GLU A 47 5.99 -15.77 4.37
C GLU A 47 4.88 -14.80 3.99
N ALA A 48 5.11 -13.97 2.96
CA ALA A 48 4.07 -13.11 2.39
C ALA A 48 2.96 -13.93 1.73
N ARG A 49 3.31 -14.98 0.97
CA ARG A 49 2.31 -15.89 0.36
C ARG A 49 1.48 -16.61 1.43
N ASP A 50 2.12 -17.07 2.49
CA ASP A 50 1.44 -17.74 3.61
C ASP A 50 0.47 -16.79 4.34
N ALA A 51 0.87 -15.52 4.50
CA ALA A 51 0.00 -14.49 5.06
C ALA A 51 -1.24 -14.22 4.17
N VAL A 52 -1.06 -14.22 2.84
CA VAL A 52 -2.17 -14.16 1.88
C VAL A 52 -3.10 -15.35 2.08
N GLY A 53 -2.56 -16.57 2.11
CA GLY A 53 -3.36 -17.79 2.30
C GLY A 53 -4.14 -17.79 3.62
N ALA A 54 -3.52 -17.34 4.71
CA ALA A 54 -4.18 -17.19 6.01
C ALA A 54 -5.36 -16.20 5.93
N LYS A 55 -5.19 -15.09 5.21
CA LYS A 55 -6.25 -14.10 5.02
C LYS A 55 -7.38 -14.62 4.14
N VAL A 56 -7.06 -15.32 3.05
CA VAL A 56 -8.06 -15.92 2.15
C VAL A 56 -8.89 -16.96 2.89
N LYS A 57 -8.24 -17.85 3.65
CA LYS A 57 -8.93 -18.85 4.48
C LYS A 57 -9.90 -18.25 5.49
N ALA A 58 -9.65 -17.03 5.97
CA ALA A 58 -10.54 -16.32 6.88
C ALA A 58 -11.77 -15.70 6.20
N LEU A 59 -11.75 -15.53 4.87
CA LEU A 59 -12.78 -14.82 4.12
C LEU A 59 -13.57 -15.70 3.15
N TYR A 60 -12.99 -16.81 2.69
CA TYR A 60 -13.55 -17.64 1.61
C TYR A 60 -13.78 -19.10 2.05
N PRO A 61 -14.74 -19.81 1.42
CA PRO A 61 -14.93 -21.26 1.58
C PRO A 61 -13.67 -22.07 1.27
N GLU A 62 -13.55 -23.24 1.92
CA GLU A 62 -12.36 -24.09 1.84
C GLU A 62 -11.94 -24.47 0.41
N HIS A 63 -12.90 -24.71 -0.48
CA HIS A 63 -12.64 -25.13 -1.86
C HIS A 63 -12.15 -23.99 -2.77
N GLU A 64 -12.22 -22.73 -2.32
CA GLU A 64 -11.76 -21.55 -3.07
C GLU A 64 -10.39 -21.04 -2.57
N VAL A 65 -9.89 -21.59 -1.45
CA VAL A 65 -8.71 -21.04 -0.76
C VAL A 65 -7.47 -21.07 -1.65
N ASP A 66 -7.19 -22.18 -2.32
CA ASP A 66 -6.00 -22.32 -3.15
C ASP A 66 -6.06 -21.37 -4.36
N GLU A 67 -7.19 -21.37 -5.08
CA GLU A 67 -7.40 -20.51 -6.25
C GLU A 67 -7.24 -19.04 -5.91
N PHE A 68 -7.86 -18.58 -4.81
CA PHE A 68 -7.76 -17.17 -4.43
C PHE A 68 -6.42 -16.81 -3.79
N THR A 69 -5.76 -17.73 -3.10
CA THR A 69 -4.40 -17.51 -2.63
C THR A 69 -3.47 -17.25 -3.81
N ASP A 70 -3.55 -18.08 -4.86
CA ASP A 70 -2.73 -17.92 -6.05
C ASP A 70 -3.10 -16.65 -6.83
N LEU A 71 -4.39 -16.32 -6.96
CA LEU A 71 -4.85 -15.09 -7.62
C LEU A 71 -4.31 -13.82 -6.93
N PHE A 72 -4.42 -13.74 -5.60
CA PHE A 72 -3.95 -12.57 -4.87
C PHE A 72 -2.42 -12.51 -4.84
N TRP A 73 -1.76 -13.65 -4.75
CA TRP A 73 -0.31 -13.74 -4.88
C TRP A 73 0.16 -13.22 -6.25
N GLU A 74 -0.43 -13.67 -7.35
CA GLU A 74 -0.10 -13.22 -8.70
C GLU A 74 -0.24 -11.69 -8.83
N ARG A 75 -1.31 -11.10 -8.29
CA ARG A 75 -1.51 -9.65 -8.31
C ARG A 75 -0.43 -8.89 -7.56
N ILE A 76 0.01 -9.38 -6.41
CA ILE A 76 1.12 -8.79 -5.66
C ILE A 76 2.40 -8.85 -6.51
N GLN A 77 2.68 -9.98 -7.15
CA GLN A 77 3.88 -10.14 -7.98
C GLN A 77 3.85 -9.25 -9.22
N THR A 78 2.68 -9.07 -9.86
CA THR A 78 2.51 -8.13 -10.96
C THR A 78 2.77 -6.68 -10.51
N SER A 79 2.17 -6.26 -9.39
CA SER A 79 2.39 -4.92 -8.84
C SER A 79 3.86 -4.65 -8.53
N ARG A 80 4.58 -5.66 -8.02
CA ARG A 80 6.04 -5.56 -7.77
C ARG A 80 6.86 -5.44 -9.06
N GLY A 81 6.38 -5.99 -10.17
CA GLY A 81 7.04 -5.86 -11.47
C GLY A 81 6.82 -4.47 -12.10
N ASP A 82 5.63 -3.90 -11.91
CA ASP A 82 5.27 -2.59 -12.44
C ASP A 82 5.88 -1.42 -11.63
N GLU A 83 6.07 -1.63 -10.32
CA GLU A 83 6.56 -0.60 -9.38
C GLU A 83 7.84 -1.07 -8.68
N PRO A 84 9.02 -0.79 -9.26
CA PRO A 84 10.29 -1.12 -8.62
C PRO A 84 10.49 -0.24 -7.37
N PRO A 85 11.23 -0.72 -6.36
CA PRO A 85 11.48 0.01 -5.12
C PRO A 85 12.10 1.39 -5.42
N GLY A 86 11.66 2.44 -4.74
CA GLY A 86 12.04 3.84 -5.03
C GLY A 86 11.08 4.59 -5.93
N THR A 87 10.05 3.95 -6.49
CA THR A 87 9.08 4.61 -7.38
C THR A 87 7.90 5.10 -6.56
N VAL A 88 7.92 6.36 -6.13
CA VAL A 88 6.73 7.00 -5.57
C VAL A 88 5.83 7.39 -6.73
N GLN A 89 4.76 6.66 -6.97
CA GLN A 89 3.72 7.17 -7.85
C GLN A 89 3.00 8.29 -7.09
N ASP A 90 3.11 9.53 -7.56
CA ASP A 90 2.19 10.60 -7.17
C ASP A 90 0.79 10.04 -7.40
N VAL A 91 0.08 9.71 -6.31
CA VAL A 91 -1.34 9.38 -6.38
C VAL A 91 -2.02 10.68 -6.78
N ALA A 92 -2.09 10.92 -8.09
CA ALA A 92 -2.84 12.01 -8.65
C ALA A 92 -4.29 11.76 -8.22
N VAL A 93 -4.72 12.49 -7.19
CA VAL A 93 -6.12 12.57 -6.78
C VAL A 93 -6.85 13.25 -7.93
N ALA A 94 -7.27 12.45 -8.91
CA ALA A 94 -8.01 12.87 -10.10
C ALA A 94 -9.35 13.50 -9.70
#